data_AF-A0A6J6ZQA4-F1
#
_entry.id   AF-A0A6J6ZQA4-F1
#
_cell.length_a   1.000
_cell.length_b   1.000
_cell.length_c   1.000
_cell.angle_alpha   90.00
_cell.angle_beta   90.00
_cell.angle_gamma   90.00
#
_symmetry.space_group_name_H-M   'P 1'
#
loop_
_entity.id
_entity.type
_entity.pdbx_description
1 polymer ?
#
loop_
_entity_poly.entity_id
_entity_poly.type
_entity_poly.pdbx_seq_one_letter_code
_entity_poly.pdbx_strand_id
1 'polypeptide(L)'
;MSSHAPRRKRYLRAAALLAPAFLTGCSFNSNDISGMGFPKGVSSINDISLSLWQGAWIAGGVVGVITLVLILWPAVFHRAKASKGEFPKQTQYNIPVEILYTVIPFAIVAVMFYFTAVKQDKIIDKTSPVKHEISVEGIQWSWQFAYPEAGEKAVVTGTPASPPTLYVPQGEKVRFTLTSNDVVHGFWIPAFMIQMQNLPGETNHLQFTANKLGEFPGRCNILCGRNHTQMIFKVKVVTPENYQKYLDSLKASA
;
A
#
# COMPACT_ATOMS: atom_id res chain seq x y z
N MET A 1 -9.40 64.89 -12.68
CA MET A 1 -8.92 63.74 -13.47
C MET A 1 -8.21 62.78 -12.53
N SER A 2 -8.83 61.67 -12.15
CA SER A 2 -8.21 60.65 -11.27
C SER A 2 -8.24 59.32 -12.01
N SER A 3 -7.06 58.79 -12.35
CA SER A 3 -6.88 57.59 -13.16
C SER A 3 -7.08 56.34 -12.32
N HIS A 4 -8.13 55.58 -12.60
CA HIS A 4 -8.31 54.23 -12.08
C HIS A 4 -7.46 53.25 -12.89
N ALA A 5 -6.29 52.90 -12.37
CA ALA A 5 -5.48 51.81 -12.92
C ALA A 5 -6.21 50.46 -12.77
N PRO A 6 -6.14 49.54 -13.76
CA PRO A 6 -6.97 48.35 -13.79
C PRO A 6 -6.47 47.29 -12.80
N ARG A 7 -7.33 46.94 -11.84
CA ARG A 7 -7.20 45.84 -10.85
C ARG A 7 -6.81 44.47 -11.44
N ARG A 8 -6.94 44.29 -12.75
CA ARG A 8 -6.69 43.02 -13.47
C ARG A 8 -5.21 42.59 -13.49
N LYS A 9 -4.25 43.53 -13.42
CA LYS A 9 -2.81 43.21 -13.40
C LYS A 9 -2.29 42.68 -12.04
N ARG A 10 -3.04 42.86 -10.94
CA ARG A 10 -2.64 42.37 -9.61
C ARG A 10 -2.90 40.88 -9.42
N TYR A 11 -3.99 40.34 -9.97
CA TYR A 11 -4.34 38.91 -9.86
C TYR A 11 -3.43 38.01 -10.70
N LEU A 12 -3.00 38.47 -11.88
CA LEU A 12 -2.05 37.73 -12.73
C LEU A 12 -0.65 37.64 -12.11
N ARG A 13 -0.22 38.65 -11.35
CA ARG A 13 1.05 38.62 -10.60
C ARG A 13 0.98 37.70 -9.37
N ALA A 14 -0.18 37.61 -8.71
CA ALA A 14 -0.38 36.69 -7.59
C ALA A 14 -0.43 35.21 -8.04
N ALA A 15 -1.05 34.92 -9.19
CA ALA A 15 -1.07 33.57 -9.76
C ALA A 15 0.33 33.12 -10.24
N ALA A 16 1.12 34.03 -10.82
CA ALA A 16 2.49 33.74 -11.26
C ALA A 16 3.49 33.54 -10.09
N LEU A 17 3.19 34.08 -8.90
CA LEU A 17 4.02 33.89 -7.70
C LEU A 17 3.68 32.62 -6.91
N LEU A 18 2.48 32.04 -7.10
CA LEU A 18 2.08 30.78 -6.48
C LEU A 18 2.51 29.54 -7.28
N ALA A 19 2.69 29.67 -8.60
CA ALA A 19 3.11 28.57 -9.47
C ALA A 19 4.49 27.96 -9.11
N PRO A 20 5.53 28.74 -8.73
CA PRO A 20 6.80 28.17 -8.29
C PRO A 20 6.70 27.46 -6.95
N ALA A 21 5.85 27.93 -6.02
CA ALA A 21 5.70 27.33 -4.70
C ALA A 21 5.03 25.93 -4.73
N PHE A 22 4.21 25.64 -5.75
CA PHE A 22 3.67 24.30 -5.99
C PHE A 22 4.64 23.38 -6.75
N LEU A 23 5.64 23.93 -7.45
CA LEU A 23 6.59 23.15 -8.27
C LEU A 23 7.92 22.87 -7.56
N THR A 24 8.26 23.56 -6.47
CA THR A 24 9.54 23.40 -5.74
C THR A 24 9.47 22.52 -4.48
N GLY A 25 8.31 21.93 -4.15
CA GLY A 25 8.15 21.05 -2.99
C GLY A 25 8.67 19.61 -3.16
N CYS A 26 9.25 19.26 -4.30
CA CYS A 26 9.55 17.88 -4.69
C CYS A 26 10.84 17.30 -4.09
N SER A 27 11.04 17.42 -2.78
CA SER A 27 11.88 16.48 -2.03
C SER A 27 11.09 15.95 -0.84
N PHE A 28 10.09 15.12 -1.13
CA PHE A 28 9.31 14.41 -0.13
C PHE A 28 10.14 13.27 0.43
N ASN A 29 10.89 13.52 1.51
CA ASN A 29 11.58 12.47 2.24
C ASN A 29 10.56 11.71 3.12
N SER A 30 10.08 10.57 2.62
CA SER A 30 9.16 9.66 3.35
C SER A 30 9.65 9.24 4.75
N ASN A 31 10.96 9.37 5.02
CA ASN A 31 11.54 9.07 6.32
C ASN A 31 11.08 10.02 7.44
N ASP A 32 10.65 11.25 7.12
CA ASP A 32 10.27 12.26 8.12
C ASP A 32 8.76 12.29 8.44
N ILE A 33 7.93 11.65 7.61
CA ILE A 33 6.46 11.64 7.74
C ILE A 33 6.02 10.39 8.51
N SER A 34 5.08 10.50 9.46
CA SER A 34 4.57 9.31 10.17
C SER A 34 4.13 8.20 9.18
N GLY A 35 4.26 6.93 9.57
CA GLY A 35 3.90 5.80 8.69
C GLY A 35 2.41 5.69 8.35
N MET A 36 1.56 6.62 8.82
CA MET A 36 0.11 6.67 8.59
C MET A 36 -0.56 5.29 8.71
N GLY A 37 -0.32 4.62 9.85
CA GLY A 37 -0.88 3.31 10.16
C GLY A 37 0.03 2.12 9.85
N PHE A 38 1.15 2.30 9.14
CA PHE A 38 2.11 1.23 8.84
C PHE A 38 3.49 1.47 9.48
N PRO A 39 4.21 0.40 9.88
CA PRO A 39 5.59 0.53 10.32
C PRO A 39 6.52 0.88 9.14
N LYS A 40 7.71 1.40 9.47
CA LYS A 40 8.78 1.74 8.51
C LYS A 40 9.91 0.74 8.59
N GLY A 41 10.60 0.49 7.48
CA GLY A 41 11.87 -0.25 7.50
C GLY A 41 11.73 -1.72 7.87
N VAL A 42 10.53 -2.31 7.74
CA VAL A 42 10.31 -3.70 8.16
C VAL A 42 10.58 -4.71 7.05
N SER A 43 10.45 -4.31 5.78
CA SER A 43 10.77 -5.16 4.63
C SER A 43 11.10 -4.31 3.40
N SER A 44 11.79 -4.91 2.42
CA SER A 44 12.10 -4.26 1.14
C SER A 44 10.85 -3.75 0.42
N ILE A 45 9.73 -4.48 0.51
CA ILE A 45 8.46 -4.07 -0.10
C ILE A 45 7.82 -2.91 0.65
N ASN A 46 7.80 -2.98 1.98
CA ASN A 46 7.27 -1.90 2.82
C ASN A 46 7.99 -0.57 2.51
N ASP A 47 9.32 -0.58 2.35
CA ASP A 47 10.10 0.63 2.06
C ASP A 47 9.73 1.25 0.69
N ILE A 48 9.35 0.42 -0.28
CA ILE A 48 8.90 0.84 -1.60
C ILE A 48 7.46 1.37 -1.52
N SER A 49 6.55 0.59 -0.94
CA SER A 49 5.10 0.82 -0.90
C SER A 49 4.69 1.96 0.03
N LEU A 50 5.40 2.17 1.13
CA LEU A 50 5.03 3.17 2.13
C LEU A 50 5.07 4.59 1.55
N SER A 51 6.07 4.90 0.72
CA SER A 51 6.15 6.21 0.05
C SER A 51 4.96 6.48 -0.89
N LEU A 52 4.43 5.44 -1.56
CA LEU A 52 3.24 5.56 -2.40
C LEU A 52 1.99 5.78 -1.56
N TRP A 53 1.84 5.03 -0.46
CA TRP A 53 0.75 5.20 0.51
C TRP A 53 0.74 6.64 1.04
N GLN A 54 1.89 7.14 1.46
CA GLN A 54 1.99 8.50 1.99
C GLN A 54 1.65 9.56 0.94
N GLY A 55 2.19 9.43 -0.27
CA GLY A 55 1.87 10.33 -1.37
C GLY A 55 0.37 10.34 -1.72
N ALA A 56 -0.25 9.16 -1.77
CA ALA A 56 -1.67 9.01 -2.07
C ALA A 56 -2.57 9.64 -1.00
N TRP A 57 -2.28 9.42 0.29
CA TRP A 57 -3.05 10.04 1.37
C TRP A 57 -2.89 11.55 1.46
N ILE A 58 -1.69 12.07 1.20
CA ILE A 58 -1.46 13.52 1.14
C ILE A 58 -2.25 14.11 -0.03
N ALA A 59 -2.14 13.54 -1.23
CA ALA A 59 -2.89 13.98 -2.40
C ALA A 59 -4.41 13.93 -2.17
N GLY A 60 -4.90 12.80 -1.64
CA GLY A 60 -6.32 12.63 -1.28
C GLY A 60 -6.77 13.60 -0.19
N GLY A 61 -5.94 13.87 0.81
CA GLY A 61 -6.20 14.84 1.87
C GLY A 61 -6.32 16.27 1.33
N VAL A 62 -5.41 16.68 0.43
CA VAL A 62 -5.47 18.00 -0.23
C VAL A 62 -6.76 18.16 -1.05
N VAL A 63 -7.06 17.18 -1.90
CA VAL A 63 -8.30 17.18 -2.70
C VAL A 63 -9.54 17.17 -1.80
N GLY A 64 -9.52 16.36 -0.74
CA GLY A 64 -10.59 16.27 0.24
C GLY A 64 -10.86 17.59 0.96
N VAL A 65 -9.82 18.28 1.42
CA VAL A 65 -9.95 19.61 2.07
C VAL A 65 -10.49 20.65 1.10
N ILE A 66 -9.99 20.69 -0.14
CA ILE A 66 -10.51 21.61 -1.17
C ILE A 66 -12.00 21.36 -1.42
N THR A 67 -12.37 20.09 -1.62
CA THR A 67 -13.76 19.68 -1.85
C THR A 67 -14.65 20.04 -0.66
N LEU A 68 -14.18 19.79 0.55
CA LEU A 68 -14.91 20.13 1.78
C LEU A 68 -15.15 21.64 1.89
N VAL A 69 -14.15 22.47 1.57
CA VAL A 69 -14.30 23.93 1.53
C VAL A 69 -15.33 24.34 0.47
N LEU A 70 -15.27 23.75 -0.73
CA LEU A 70 -16.21 24.06 -1.82
C LEU A 70 -17.67 23.69 -1.48
N ILE A 71 -17.90 22.69 -0.61
CA ILE A 71 -19.23 22.30 -0.13
C ILE A 71 -19.68 23.19 1.04
N LEU A 72 -18.84 23.34 2.06
CA LEU A 72 -19.20 24.04 3.29
C LEU A 72 -19.29 25.56 3.10
N TRP A 73 -18.46 26.13 2.22
CA TRP A 73 -18.43 27.58 2.01
C TRP A 73 -19.77 28.12 1.48
N PRO A 74 -20.38 27.59 0.40
CA PRO A 74 -21.72 27.99 0.00
C PRO A 74 -22.79 27.69 1.05
N ALA A 75 -22.70 26.54 1.73
CA ALA A 75 -23.69 26.15 2.74
C ALA A 75 -23.75 27.11 3.94
N VAL A 76 -22.60 27.69 4.33
CA VAL A 76 -22.49 28.63 5.45
C VAL A 76 -22.68 30.07 5.01
N PHE A 77 -22.01 30.51 3.94
CA PHE A 77 -21.94 31.93 3.57
C PHE A 77 -22.95 32.36 2.50
N HIS A 78 -23.48 31.42 1.71
CA HIS A 78 -24.38 31.72 0.58
C HIS A 78 -25.80 31.17 0.78
N ARG A 79 -26.12 30.67 1.98
CA ARG A 79 -27.47 30.21 2.32
C ARG A 79 -28.41 31.40 2.53
N ALA A 80 -29.37 31.57 1.63
CA ALA A 80 -30.44 32.57 1.78
C ALA A 80 -31.43 32.18 2.89
N LYS A 81 -31.98 33.19 3.58
CA LYS A 81 -33.13 32.98 4.48
C LYS A 81 -34.39 32.83 3.64
N ALA A 82 -35.30 31.94 4.07
CA ALA A 82 -36.56 31.68 3.37
C ALA A 82 -37.42 32.94 3.13
N SER A 83 -37.26 33.96 3.97
CA SER A 83 -38.03 35.22 3.92
C SER A 83 -37.59 36.20 2.82
N LYS A 84 -36.49 35.93 2.09
CA LYS A 84 -35.93 36.92 1.15
C LYS A 84 -36.64 36.98 -0.21
N GLY A 85 -37.38 35.95 -0.61
CA GLY A 85 -38.15 35.93 -1.87
C GLY A 85 -37.35 36.09 -3.18
N GLU A 86 -36.01 36.16 -3.11
CA GLU A 86 -35.12 36.30 -4.26
C GLU A 86 -34.70 34.93 -4.81
N PHE A 87 -34.91 34.72 -6.12
CA PHE A 87 -34.41 33.54 -6.81
C PHE A 87 -32.91 33.65 -7.12
N PRO A 88 -32.13 32.55 -7.07
CA PRO A 88 -30.72 32.59 -7.42
C PRO A 88 -30.51 32.87 -8.92
N LYS A 89 -29.36 33.43 -9.27
CA LYS A 89 -28.95 33.56 -10.68
C LYS A 89 -28.88 32.18 -11.33
N GLN A 90 -29.64 32.00 -12.41
CA GLN A 90 -29.59 30.79 -13.23
C GLN A 90 -28.40 30.88 -14.19
N THR A 91 -27.38 30.03 -13.96
CA THR A 91 -26.22 29.88 -14.84
C THR A 91 -26.14 28.44 -15.28
N GLN A 92 -25.95 28.19 -16.58
CA GLN A 92 -25.93 26.82 -17.13
C GLN A 92 -24.53 26.29 -17.45
N TYR A 93 -23.65 27.10 -18.04
CA TYR A 93 -22.34 26.63 -18.54
C TYR A 93 -21.21 27.57 -18.14
N ASN A 94 -20.05 26.99 -17.85
CA ASN A 94 -18.81 27.73 -17.64
C ASN A 94 -17.63 26.91 -18.17
N ILE A 95 -17.52 26.85 -19.50
CA ILE A 95 -16.51 26.04 -20.22
C ILE A 95 -15.09 26.17 -19.63
N PRO A 96 -14.56 27.37 -19.27
CA PRO A 96 -13.25 27.45 -18.63
C PRO A 96 -13.13 26.68 -17.31
N VAL A 97 -14.15 26.70 -16.45
CA VAL A 97 -14.18 25.94 -15.19
C VAL A 97 -14.32 24.44 -15.48
N GLU A 98 -15.10 24.09 -16.50
CA GLU A 98 -15.30 22.70 -16.92
C GLU A 98 -14.00 22.05 -17.42
N ILE A 99 -13.22 22.79 -18.21
CA ILE A 99 -11.88 22.38 -18.63
C ILE A 99 -10.96 22.23 -17.41
N LEU A 100 -10.99 23.19 -16.47
CA LEU A 100 -10.13 23.20 -15.29
C LEU A 100 -10.32 21.94 -14.43
N TYR A 101 -11.56 21.61 -14.05
CA TYR A 101 -11.83 20.43 -13.21
C TYR A 101 -11.72 19.10 -13.97
N THR A 102 -11.56 19.13 -15.30
CA THR A 102 -11.32 17.92 -16.10
C THR A 102 -9.82 17.64 -16.22
N VAL A 103 -9.04 18.68 -16.55
CA VAL A 103 -7.59 18.55 -16.77
C VAL A 103 -6.83 18.33 -15.45
N ILE A 104 -7.22 19.00 -14.36
CA ILE A 104 -6.51 18.87 -13.08
C ILE A 104 -6.57 17.43 -12.53
N PRO A 105 -7.76 16.79 -12.35
CA PRO A 105 -7.82 15.41 -11.88
C PRO A 105 -7.12 14.43 -12.81
N PHE A 106 -7.23 14.63 -14.13
CA PHE A 106 -6.50 13.81 -15.10
C PHE A 106 -4.99 13.87 -14.88
N ALA A 107 -4.42 15.06 -14.70
CA ALA A 107 -2.99 15.23 -14.44
C ALA A 107 -2.57 14.59 -13.10
N ILE A 108 -3.38 14.73 -12.04
CA ILE A 108 -3.12 14.10 -10.74
C ILE A 108 -3.05 12.58 -10.89
N VAL A 109 -4.05 11.98 -11.55
CA VAL A 109 -4.09 10.52 -11.78
C VAL A 109 -2.93 10.06 -12.64
N ALA A 110 -2.60 10.78 -13.71
CA ALA A 110 -1.49 10.42 -14.60
C ALA A 110 -0.14 10.37 -13.85
N VAL A 111 0.12 11.36 -12.99
CA VAL A 111 1.35 11.39 -12.17
C VAL A 111 1.36 10.24 -11.15
N MET A 112 0.25 10.02 -10.45
CA MET A 112 0.15 8.90 -9.49
C MET A 112 0.32 7.54 -10.17
N PHE A 113 -0.28 7.36 -11.35
CA PHE A 113 -0.16 6.14 -12.15
C PHE A 113 1.28 5.88 -12.55
N TYR A 114 2.01 6.90 -13.04
CA TYR A 114 3.42 6.76 -13.41
C TYR A 114 4.27 6.25 -12.24
N PHE A 115 4.18 6.88 -11.06
CA PHE A 115 4.93 6.45 -9.89
C PHE A 115 4.52 5.05 -9.40
N THR A 116 3.23 4.72 -9.49
CA THR A 116 2.71 3.41 -9.13
C THR A 116 3.27 2.32 -10.05
N ALA A 117 3.25 2.53 -11.37
CA ALA A 117 3.77 1.59 -12.35
C ALA A 117 5.27 1.30 -12.13
N VAL A 118 6.09 2.34 -12.01
CA VAL A 118 7.55 2.20 -11.77
C VAL A 118 7.86 1.43 -10.48
N LYS A 119 7.07 1.62 -9.44
CA LYS A 119 7.25 0.93 -8.14
C LYS A 119 6.72 -0.50 -8.19
N GLN A 120 5.60 -0.73 -8.88
CA GLN A 120 5.05 -2.06 -9.10
C GLN A 120 6.06 -2.95 -9.82
N ASP A 121 6.68 -2.46 -10.90
CA ASP A 121 7.67 -3.22 -11.67
C ASP A 121 8.82 -3.71 -10.79
N LYS A 122 9.26 -2.89 -9.82
CA LYS A 122 10.30 -3.27 -8.84
C LYS A 122 9.83 -4.31 -7.83
N ILE A 123 8.55 -4.30 -7.45
CA ILE A 123 7.98 -5.25 -6.49
C ILE A 123 7.77 -6.63 -7.13
N ILE A 124 7.33 -6.65 -8.39
CA ILE A 124 7.03 -7.89 -9.11
C ILE A 124 8.25 -8.48 -9.82
N ASP A 125 9.37 -7.76 -9.86
CA ASP A 125 10.62 -8.27 -10.42
C ASP A 125 11.08 -9.52 -9.66
N LYS A 126 11.26 -10.60 -10.42
CA LYS A 126 11.68 -11.92 -9.93
C LYS A 126 13.08 -12.30 -10.40
N THR A 127 13.74 -11.45 -11.18
CA THR A 127 15.03 -11.75 -11.82
C THR A 127 16.20 -11.71 -10.84
N SER A 128 16.05 -11.02 -9.72
CA SER A 128 17.10 -10.93 -8.72
C SER A 128 17.40 -12.29 -8.08
N PRO A 129 18.68 -12.62 -7.80
CA PRO A 129 19.03 -13.84 -7.10
C PRO A 129 18.43 -13.83 -5.69
N VAL A 130 17.94 -15.00 -5.26
CA VAL A 130 17.38 -15.22 -3.92
C VAL A 130 18.30 -16.16 -3.16
N LYS A 131 18.38 -15.99 -1.84
CA LYS A 131 19.23 -16.83 -0.99
C LYS A 131 18.47 -18.04 -0.45
N HIS A 132 17.16 -17.86 -0.21
CA HIS A 132 16.30 -18.89 0.33
C HIS A 132 15.01 -19.06 -0.45
N GLU A 133 14.50 -20.28 -0.46
CA GLU A 133 13.18 -20.60 -1.00
C GLU A 133 12.29 -21.23 0.08
N ILE A 134 11.03 -20.81 0.14
CA ILE A 134 10.03 -21.34 1.06
C ILE A 134 8.75 -21.61 0.26
N SER A 135 8.17 -22.80 0.41
CA SER A 135 6.84 -23.06 -0.16
C SER A 135 5.77 -22.76 0.88
N VAL A 136 4.75 -22.03 0.45
CA VAL A 136 3.59 -21.62 1.25
C VAL A 136 2.36 -22.24 0.64
N GLU A 137 1.78 -23.22 1.31
CA GLU A 137 0.54 -23.85 0.88
C GLU A 137 -0.61 -23.39 1.78
N GLY A 138 -1.64 -22.82 1.16
CA GLY A 138 -2.90 -22.52 1.83
C GLY A 138 -3.80 -23.76 1.83
N ILE A 139 -4.31 -24.13 3.01
CA ILE A 139 -5.18 -25.30 3.20
C ILE A 139 -6.39 -24.93 4.07
N GLN A 140 -7.49 -25.65 3.98
CA GLN A 140 -8.68 -25.45 4.81
C GLN A 140 -8.46 -26.05 6.20
N TRP A 141 -8.40 -25.28 7.29
CA TRP A 141 -8.28 -23.81 7.39
C TRP A 141 -7.02 -23.46 8.18
N SER A 142 -5.85 -23.66 7.57
CA SER A 142 -4.54 -23.30 8.12
C SER A 142 -3.49 -23.10 7.03
N TRP A 143 -2.22 -23.04 7.44
CA TRP A 143 -1.09 -22.82 6.54
C TRP A 143 -0.07 -23.94 6.71
N GLN A 144 0.60 -24.26 5.61
CA GLN A 144 1.74 -25.15 5.61
C GLN A 144 2.95 -24.43 5.01
N PHE A 145 4.08 -24.49 5.72
CA PHE A 145 5.35 -23.89 5.31
C PHE A 145 6.39 -24.99 5.12
N ALA A 146 6.85 -25.18 3.88
CA ALA A 146 7.93 -26.11 3.58
C ALA A 146 9.25 -25.37 3.35
N TYR A 147 10.33 -25.94 3.87
CA TYR A 147 11.68 -25.42 3.79
C TYR A 147 12.56 -26.40 3.00
N PRO A 148 12.63 -26.30 1.66
CA PRO A 148 13.37 -27.26 0.82
C PRO A 148 14.83 -27.43 1.22
N GLU A 149 15.48 -26.38 1.71
CA GLU A 149 16.87 -26.42 2.21
C GLU A 149 17.08 -27.34 3.43
N ALA A 150 16.00 -27.61 4.18
CA ALA A 150 15.99 -28.55 5.29
C ALA A 150 15.51 -29.96 4.88
N GLY A 151 15.25 -30.20 3.59
CA GLY A 151 14.83 -31.48 3.04
C GLY A 151 13.33 -31.54 2.72
N GLU A 152 12.92 -32.54 1.94
CA GLU A 152 11.54 -32.68 1.42
C GLU A 152 10.48 -32.79 2.51
N LYS A 153 10.83 -33.34 3.67
CA LYS A 153 9.93 -33.52 4.81
C LYS A 153 9.93 -32.34 5.80
N ALA A 154 10.73 -31.31 5.57
CA ALA A 154 10.82 -30.14 6.44
C ALA A 154 9.61 -29.22 6.25
N VAL A 155 8.47 -29.70 6.72
CA VAL A 155 7.15 -29.11 6.48
C VAL A 155 6.49 -28.81 7.83
N VAL A 156 6.19 -27.53 8.07
CA VAL A 156 5.50 -27.06 9.28
C VAL A 156 4.04 -26.81 8.94
N THR A 157 3.17 -27.66 9.48
CA THR A 157 1.72 -27.55 9.27
C THR A 157 1.05 -26.99 10.51
N GLY A 158 0.26 -25.94 10.33
CA GLY A 158 -0.54 -25.37 11.40
C GLY A 158 -1.92 -25.98 11.54
N THR A 159 -2.62 -25.58 12.59
CA THR A 159 -4.07 -25.78 12.75
C THR A 159 -4.72 -24.47 13.20
N PRO A 160 -6.06 -24.31 13.12
CA PRO A 160 -6.74 -23.15 13.70
C PRO A 160 -6.44 -22.94 15.20
N ALA A 161 -6.27 -24.03 15.95
CA ALA A 161 -5.96 -23.98 17.39
C ALA A 161 -4.48 -23.67 17.67
N SER A 162 -3.58 -24.08 16.78
CA SER A 162 -2.14 -23.83 16.87
C SER A 162 -1.60 -23.27 15.55
N PRO A 163 -1.66 -21.94 15.37
CA PRO A 163 -1.15 -21.27 14.18
C PRO A 163 0.33 -21.57 13.92
N PRO A 164 0.72 -21.81 12.66
CA PRO A 164 2.11 -22.09 12.33
C PRO A 164 2.95 -20.81 12.36
N THR A 165 4.25 -20.96 12.53
CA THR A 165 5.22 -19.85 12.50
C THR A 165 6.13 -19.99 11.28
N LEU A 166 6.09 -18.99 10.41
CA LEU A 166 6.98 -18.79 9.28
C LEU A 166 8.26 -18.09 9.77
N TYR A 167 9.38 -18.81 9.80
CA TYR A 167 10.70 -18.24 10.04
C TYR A 167 11.28 -17.68 8.74
N VAL A 168 11.86 -16.47 8.82
CA VAL A 168 12.58 -15.82 7.72
C VAL A 168 13.88 -15.17 8.23
N PRO A 169 14.99 -15.25 7.49
CA PRO A 169 16.24 -14.59 7.86
C PRO A 169 16.19 -13.09 7.58
N GLN A 170 16.71 -12.30 8.53
CA GLN A 170 16.85 -10.85 8.38
C GLN A 170 17.89 -10.52 7.31
N GLY A 171 17.60 -9.54 6.46
CA GLY A 171 18.53 -8.99 5.47
C GLY A 171 18.78 -9.87 4.26
N GLU A 172 18.22 -11.08 4.23
CA GLU A 172 18.39 -12.04 3.16
C GLU A 172 17.10 -12.16 2.35
N LYS A 173 17.24 -12.21 1.02
CA LYS A 173 16.09 -12.27 0.11
C LYS A 173 15.54 -13.69 0.05
N VAL A 174 14.24 -13.82 0.30
CA VAL A 174 13.51 -15.08 0.28
C VAL A 174 12.52 -15.08 -0.88
N ARG A 175 12.46 -16.17 -1.64
CA ARG A 175 11.39 -16.46 -2.60
C ARG A 175 10.36 -17.35 -1.94
N PHE A 176 9.10 -16.96 -2.06
CA PHE A 176 7.96 -17.74 -1.64
C PHE A 176 7.28 -18.30 -2.87
N THR A 177 7.03 -19.60 -2.87
CA THR A 177 6.21 -20.29 -3.87
C THR A 177 4.85 -20.55 -3.24
N LEU A 178 3.80 -19.98 -3.80
CA LEU A 178 2.47 -19.95 -3.22
C LEU A 178 1.54 -20.86 -4.01
N THR A 179 1.00 -21.87 -3.33
CA THR A 179 0.08 -22.85 -3.90
C THR A 179 -1.12 -23.05 -2.97
N SER A 180 -2.19 -23.63 -3.50
CA SER A 180 -3.33 -24.11 -2.72
C SER A 180 -3.81 -25.44 -3.30
N ASN A 181 -4.26 -26.35 -2.45
CA ASN A 181 -4.81 -27.64 -2.86
C ASN A 181 -6.35 -27.69 -2.84
N ASP A 182 -7.01 -26.66 -2.30
CA ASP A 182 -8.46 -26.64 -2.10
C ASP A 182 -9.14 -25.41 -2.70
N VAL A 183 -9.12 -24.27 -2.02
CA VAL A 183 -9.79 -23.02 -2.37
C VAL A 183 -8.78 -21.89 -2.46
N VAL A 184 -9.24 -20.73 -2.93
CA VAL A 184 -8.37 -19.54 -2.94
C VAL A 184 -8.12 -19.06 -1.51
N HIS A 185 -6.85 -18.81 -1.20
CA HIS A 185 -6.43 -18.12 0.03
C HIS A 185 -5.62 -16.87 -0.32
N GLY A 186 -5.44 -15.98 0.65
CA GLY A 186 -4.61 -14.79 0.47
C GLY A 186 -3.48 -14.77 1.49
N PHE A 187 -2.24 -14.99 1.06
CA PHE A 187 -1.08 -14.88 1.92
C PHE A 187 -0.75 -13.41 2.12
N TRP A 188 -1.04 -12.87 3.31
CA TRP A 188 -0.86 -11.46 3.62
C TRP A 188 -0.06 -11.24 4.90
N ILE A 189 0.97 -10.41 4.80
CA ILE A 189 1.76 -9.91 5.93
C ILE A 189 1.54 -8.39 6.02
N PRO A 190 0.61 -7.89 6.85
CA PRO A 190 0.22 -6.48 6.87
C PRO A 190 1.38 -5.52 7.11
N ALA A 191 2.27 -5.85 8.06
CA ALA A 191 3.41 -5.01 8.38
C ALA A 191 4.33 -4.82 7.17
N PHE A 192 4.48 -5.84 6.34
CA PHE A 192 5.36 -5.81 5.16
C PHE A 192 4.67 -5.19 3.94
N MET A 193 3.40 -4.81 4.06
CA MET A 193 2.57 -4.24 2.98
C MET A 193 2.58 -5.12 1.73
N ILE A 194 2.57 -6.44 1.91
CA ILE A 194 2.67 -7.40 0.81
C ILE A 194 1.65 -8.52 0.94
N GLN A 195 1.00 -8.82 -0.17
CA GLN A 195 0.03 -9.90 -0.32
C GLN A 195 0.20 -10.59 -1.66
N MET A 196 -0.13 -11.88 -1.70
CA MET A 196 -0.29 -12.66 -2.93
C MET A 196 -1.30 -13.77 -2.69
N GLN A 197 -2.08 -14.14 -3.70
CA GLN A 197 -3.07 -15.21 -3.57
C GLN A 197 -2.44 -16.59 -3.75
N ASN A 198 -2.92 -17.55 -2.98
CA ASN A 198 -2.70 -18.97 -3.18
C ASN A 198 -3.89 -19.49 -3.97
N LEU A 199 -3.66 -19.88 -5.23
CA LEU A 199 -4.71 -20.26 -6.17
C LEU A 199 -4.64 -21.76 -6.46
N PRO A 200 -5.74 -22.52 -6.36
CA PRO A 200 -5.75 -23.91 -6.78
C PRO A 200 -5.40 -24.04 -8.27
N GLY A 201 -4.45 -24.92 -8.59
CA GLY A 201 -4.00 -25.17 -9.97
C GLY A 201 -3.01 -24.14 -10.53
N GLU A 202 -2.71 -23.06 -9.81
CA GLU A 202 -1.79 -22.01 -10.25
C GLU A 202 -0.68 -21.79 -9.22
N THR A 203 0.55 -21.59 -9.69
CA THR A 203 1.69 -21.32 -8.81
C THR A 203 2.05 -19.84 -8.86
N ASN A 204 1.85 -19.16 -7.74
CA ASN A 204 2.29 -17.78 -7.59
C ASN A 204 3.67 -17.69 -6.94
N HIS A 205 4.38 -16.60 -7.21
CA HIS A 205 5.67 -16.34 -6.56
C HIS A 205 5.71 -14.92 -6.02
N LEU A 206 6.28 -14.80 -4.82
CA LEU A 206 6.56 -13.56 -4.13
C LEU A 206 8.03 -13.53 -3.72
N GLN A 207 8.67 -12.36 -3.74
CA GLN A 207 10.02 -12.20 -3.21
C GLN A 207 10.09 -10.97 -2.32
N PHE A 208 10.71 -11.10 -1.15
CA PHE A 208 11.03 -9.94 -0.31
C PHE A 208 12.21 -10.22 0.62
N THR A 209 12.76 -9.15 1.17
CA THR A 209 13.75 -9.18 2.26
C THR A 209 13.11 -8.62 3.52
N ALA A 210 13.20 -9.34 4.63
CA ALA A 210 12.75 -8.85 5.94
C ALA A 210 13.89 -8.05 6.59
N ASN A 211 13.64 -6.80 6.96
CA ASN A 211 14.69 -5.87 7.38
C ASN A 211 14.79 -5.73 8.90
N LYS A 212 13.72 -6.06 9.64
CA LYS A 212 13.62 -5.84 11.09
C LYS A 212 13.33 -7.14 11.83
N LEU A 213 14.16 -7.48 12.81
CA LEU A 213 13.94 -8.59 13.74
C LEU A 213 12.62 -8.42 14.50
N GLY A 214 11.96 -9.54 14.81
CA GLY A 214 10.75 -9.57 15.62
C GLY A 214 9.70 -10.54 15.10
N GLU A 215 8.51 -10.48 15.70
CA GLU A 215 7.35 -11.28 15.30
C GLU A 215 6.28 -10.37 14.69
N PHE A 216 5.74 -10.77 13.55
CA PHE A 216 4.72 -10.04 12.80
C PHE A 216 3.54 -10.97 12.52
N PRO A 217 2.29 -10.48 12.62
CA PRO A 217 1.12 -11.30 12.29
C PRO A 217 1.01 -11.49 10.78
N GLY A 218 0.70 -12.72 10.36
CA GLY A 218 0.25 -13.06 9.03
C GLY A 218 -1.22 -13.50 9.05
N ARG A 219 -1.96 -13.23 7.98
CA ARG A 219 -3.40 -13.49 7.90
C ARG A 219 -3.81 -13.95 6.51
N CYS A 220 -4.90 -14.72 6.45
CA CYS A 220 -5.67 -14.89 5.23
C CYS A 220 -6.54 -13.65 4.98
N ASN A 221 -6.47 -13.07 3.78
CA ASN A 221 -7.31 -11.92 3.40
C ASN A 221 -8.22 -12.15 2.18
N ILE A 222 -8.32 -13.39 1.72
CA ILE A 222 -9.31 -13.82 0.73
C ILE A 222 -10.24 -14.83 1.40
N LEU A 223 -11.56 -14.65 1.24
CA LEU A 223 -12.56 -15.52 1.86
C LEU A 223 -12.40 -16.98 1.38
N CYS A 224 -12.10 -17.87 2.32
CA CYS A 224 -11.78 -19.29 2.06
C CYS A 224 -12.72 -20.28 2.79
N GLY A 225 -13.81 -19.78 3.39
CA GLY A 225 -14.85 -20.59 4.03
C GLY A 225 -15.05 -20.28 5.51
N ARG A 226 -15.60 -21.25 6.24
CA ARG A 226 -16.15 -21.07 7.60
C ARG A 226 -15.14 -20.51 8.60
N ASN A 227 -13.91 -21.02 8.61
CA ASN A 227 -12.89 -20.60 9.56
C ASN A 227 -11.90 -19.59 8.96
N HIS A 228 -12.32 -18.81 7.95
CA HIS A 228 -11.47 -17.81 7.29
C HIS A 228 -10.74 -16.88 8.28
N THR A 229 -11.43 -16.38 9.31
CA THR A 229 -10.84 -15.46 10.30
C THR A 229 -9.80 -16.12 11.22
N GLN A 230 -9.79 -17.46 11.30
CA GLN A 230 -8.86 -18.23 12.11
C GLN A 230 -7.60 -18.63 11.33
N MET A 231 -7.53 -18.32 10.03
CA MET A 231 -6.36 -18.59 9.19
C MET A 231 -5.26 -17.55 9.42
N ILE A 232 -4.73 -17.55 10.63
CA ILE A 232 -3.61 -16.73 11.06
C ILE A 232 -2.33 -17.55 11.07
N PHE A 233 -1.20 -16.87 10.90
CA PHE A 233 0.14 -17.42 11.09
C PHE A 233 1.02 -16.33 11.71
N LYS A 234 2.17 -16.72 12.24
CA LYS A 234 3.19 -15.77 12.73
C LYS A 234 4.34 -15.73 11.75
N VAL A 235 4.93 -14.57 11.54
CA VAL A 235 6.18 -14.41 10.82
C VAL A 235 7.24 -14.03 11.83
N LYS A 236 8.29 -14.84 11.96
CA LYS A 236 9.38 -14.61 12.89
C LYS A 236 10.65 -14.29 12.10
N VAL A 237 11.04 -13.03 12.15
CA VAL A 237 12.27 -12.54 11.52
C VAL A 237 13.41 -12.73 12.50
N VAL A 238 14.36 -13.59 12.14
CA VAL A 238 15.49 -13.98 12.98
C VAL A 238 16.81 -13.64 12.30
N THR A 239 17.90 -13.65 13.07
CA THR A 239 19.24 -13.51 12.46
C THR A 239 19.55 -14.74 11.58
N PRO A 240 20.41 -14.62 10.56
CA PRO A 240 20.79 -15.74 9.70
C PRO A 240 21.29 -16.97 10.48
N GLU A 241 22.01 -16.78 11.59
CA GLU A 241 22.51 -17.89 12.41
C GLU A 241 21.36 -18.64 13.10
N ASN A 242 20.37 -17.92 13.61
CA ASN A 242 19.19 -18.51 14.24
C ASN A 242 18.26 -19.15 13.19
N TYR A 243 18.22 -18.61 11.98
CA TYR A 243 17.53 -19.23 10.86
C TYR A 243 18.17 -20.57 10.50
N GLN A 244 19.50 -20.63 10.40
CA GLN A 244 20.21 -21.87 10.14
C GLN A 244 19.95 -22.93 11.22
N LYS A 245 20.02 -22.55 12.50
CA LYS A 245 19.67 -23.44 13.62
C LYS A 245 18.24 -23.97 13.51
N TYR A 246 17.31 -23.14 13.08
CA TYR A 246 15.93 -23.55 12.85
C TYR A 246 15.84 -24.57 11.71
N LEU A 247 16.50 -24.33 10.57
CA LEU A 247 16.56 -25.29 9.47
C LEU A 247 17.16 -26.63 9.93
N ASP A 248 18.22 -26.61 10.73
CA ASP A 248 18.85 -27.82 11.25
C ASP A 248 17.94 -28.57 12.23
N SER A 249 17.12 -27.87 13.01
CA SER A 249 16.09 -28.49 13.86
C SER A 249 14.99 -29.19 13.04
N LEU A 250 14.63 -28.64 11.87
CA LEU A 250 13.68 -29.27 10.96
C LEU A 250 14.28 -30.51 10.32
N LYS A 251 15.55 -30.48 9.90
CA LYS A 251 16.28 -31.65 9.39
C LYS A 251 16.32 -32.79 10.39
N ALA A 252 16.54 -32.48 11.67
CA ALA A 252 16.59 -33.47 12.73
C ALA A 252 15.22 -34.09 13.07
N SER A 253 14.13 -33.43 12.68
CA SER A 253 12.75 -33.86 12.95
C SER A 253 12.07 -34.56 11.76
N ALA A 254 12.75 -34.63 10.60
CA ALA A 254 12.29 -35.18 9.32
C ALA A 254 12.68 -36.65 9.13
#